data_AF-A0A2N7B771-F1
#
_entry.id   AF-A0A2N7B771-F1
#
_cell.length_a   1.000
_cell.length_b   1.000
_cell.length_c   1.000
_cell.angle_alpha   90.00
_cell.angle_beta   90.00
_cell.angle_gamma   90.00
#
_symmetry.space_group_name_H-M   'P 1'
#
loop_
_entity.id
_entity.type
_entity.pdbx_description
1 polymer ?
#
loop_
_entity_poly.entity_id
_entity_poly.type
_entity_poly.pdbx_seq_one_letter_code
_entity_poly.pdbx_strand_id
1 'polypeptide(L)'
;MNVYIDENLVPFFPEAFLNEFSVRPITSEETIRQADGLLLLPEFNVHRTPSQRAVYERLGLRMVFVTMPAEGVWYLNESETRRKKWAEVLKKCNKHPEVSAYRCDLNASRLRSLL
;
A
#
# COMPACT_ATOMS: atom_id res chain seq x y z
N MET A 1 3.81 12.33 6.29
CA MET A 1 3.77 10.89 5.98
C MET A 1 4.11 10.72 4.51
N ASN A 2 5.33 10.28 4.21
CA ASN A 2 5.80 9.99 2.86
C ASN A 2 5.37 8.58 2.49
N VAL A 3 4.32 8.48 1.68
CA VAL A 3 3.84 7.18 1.22
C VAL A 3 4.35 6.95 -0.19
N TYR A 4 4.98 5.80 -0.41
CA TYR A 4 5.43 5.40 -1.73
C TYR A 4 4.68 4.17 -2.24
N ILE A 5 4.55 4.06 -3.56
CA ILE A 5 3.82 2.99 -4.23
C ILE A 5 4.73 2.28 -5.24
N ASP A 6 4.63 0.97 -5.31
CA ASP A 6 5.24 0.16 -6.38
C ASP A 6 4.83 0.70 -7.75
N GLU A 7 5.80 0.87 -8.65
CA GLU A 7 5.56 1.40 -10.00
C GLU A 7 4.50 0.57 -10.76
N ASN A 8 4.45 -0.73 -10.52
CA ASN A 8 3.49 -1.64 -11.17
C ASN A 8 2.06 -1.42 -10.67
N LEU A 9 1.87 -0.80 -9.51
CA LEU A 9 0.55 -0.45 -9.00
C LEU A 9 0.05 0.90 -9.52
N VAL A 10 0.95 1.82 -9.92
CA VAL A 10 0.58 3.19 -10.33
C VAL A 10 -0.54 3.25 -11.37
N PRO A 11 -0.57 2.43 -12.45
CA PRO A 11 -1.62 2.49 -13.48
C PRO A 11 -3.04 2.24 -12.94
N PHE A 12 -3.15 1.63 -11.76
CA PHE A 12 -4.43 1.26 -11.15
C PHE A 12 -4.95 2.31 -10.16
N PHE A 13 -4.18 3.36 -9.89
CA PHE A 13 -4.56 4.45 -8.99
C PHE A 13 -4.81 5.73 -9.80
N PRO A 14 -5.95 6.42 -9.59
CA PRO A 14 -6.20 7.71 -10.23
C PRO A 14 -5.13 8.73 -9.82
N GLU A 15 -4.66 9.54 -10.77
CA GLU A 15 -3.67 10.59 -10.50
C GLU A 15 -4.14 11.56 -9.39
N ALA A 16 -5.43 11.91 -9.39
CA ALA A 16 -6.03 12.73 -8.34
C ALA A 16 -5.88 12.11 -6.94
N PHE A 17 -5.96 10.78 -6.81
CA PHE A 17 -5.72 10.08 -5.55
C PHE A 17 -4.24 10.17 -5.17
N LEU A 18 -3.33 9.91 -6.10
CA LEU A 18 -1.88 9.97 -5.84
C LEU A 18 -1.48 11.38 -5.37
N ASN A 19 -2.01 12.42 -6.02
CA ASN A 19 -1.76 13.81 -5.65
C ASN A 19 -2.37 14.20 -4.31
N GLU A 20 -3.64 13.87 -4.06
CA GLU A 20 -4.32 14.21 -2.80
C GLU A 20 -3.65 13.57 -1.58
N PHE A 21 -3.28 12.30 -1.69
CA PHE A 21 -2.66 11.56 -0.59
C PHE A 21 -1.13 11.63 -0.60
N SER A 22 -0.55 12.43 -1.52
CA SER A 22 0.90 12.59 -1.69
C SER A 22 1.63 11.25 -1.83
N VAL A 23 0.99 10.29 -2.51
CA VAL A 23 1.56 8.96 -2.79
C VAL A 23 2.43 9.05 -4.03
N ARG A 24 3.70 8.64 -3.93
CA ARG A 24 4.68 8.77 -5.02
C ARG A 24 5.24 7.41 -5.44
N PRO A 25 5.54 7.20 -6.72
CA PRO A 25 6.17 5.95 -7.15
C PRO A 25 7.53 5.75 -6.48
N ILE A 26 7.88 4.50 -6.19
CA ILE A 26 9.23 4.09 -5.77
C ILE A 26 10.12 4.14 -7.02
N THR A 27 11.03 5.10 -7.09
CA THR A 27 11.92 5.30 -8.24
C THR A 27 13.38 4.94 -7.95
N SER A 28 13.74 4.75 -6.67
CA SER A 28 15.09 4.36 -6.23
C SER A 28 15.07 3.88 -4.77
N GLU A 29 16.14 3.22 -4.32
CA GLU A 29 16.30 2.80 -2.92
C GLU A 29 16.24 3.98 -1.93
N GLU A 30 16.68 5.17 -2.34
CA GLU A 30 16.67 6.38 -1.52
C GLU A 30 15.23 6.78 -1.15
N THR A 31 14.26 6.55 -2.04
CA THR A 31 12.85 6.82 -1.74
C THR A 31 12.30 5.93 -0.62
N ILE A 32 12.78 4.69 -0.51
CA ILE A 32 12.37 3.74 0.54
C ILE A 32 12.88 4.20 1.90
N ARG A 33 14.09 4.76 1.96
CA ARG A 33 14.70 5.26 3.22
C ARG A 33 13.96 6.47 3.79
N GLN A 34 13.30 7.24 2.93
CA GLN A 34 12.53 8.42 3.30
C GLN A 34 11.03 8.12 3.48
N ALA A 35 10.62 6.88 3.23
CA ALA A 35 9.23 6.46 3.30
C ALA A 35 8.79 6.32 4.77
N ASP A 36 7.57 6.76 5.05
CA ASP A 36 6.83 6.40 6.27
C ASP A 36 5.89 5.21 6.01
N GLY A 37 5.57 4.94 4.73
CA GLY A 37 4.82 3.75 4.35
C GLY A 37 4.91 3.41 2.87
N LEU A 38 4.62 2.15 2.55
CA LEU A 38 4.77 1.55 1.23
C LEU A 38 3.49 0.82 0.80
N LEU A 39 3.03 1.02 -0.43
CA LEU A 39 2.08 0.17 -1.12
C LEU A 39 2.83 -0.74 -2.08
N LEU A 40 2.76 -2.05 -1.85
CA LEU A 40 3.56 -3.04 -2.59
C LEU A 40 2.70 -4.16 -3.16
N LEU A 41 3.14 -4.76 -4.26
CA LEU A 41 2.59 -6.04 -4.69
C LEU A 41 2.91 -7.15 -3.67
N PRO A 42 2.04 -8.17 -3.53
CA PRO A 42 2.22 -9.23 -2.55
C PRO A 42 3.32 -10.21 -2.95
N GLU A 43 3.81 -10.14 -4.18
CA GLU A 43 4.81 -11.05 -4.76
C GLU A 43 6.07 -11.10 -3.92
N PHE A 44 6.43 -9.97 -3.30
CA PHE A 44 7.56 -9.91 -2.40
C PHE A 44 7.36 -10.72 -1.12
N ASN A 45 6.12 -10.98 -0.68
CA ASN A 45 5.73 -11.70 0.55
C ASN A 45 6.63 -11.39 1.77
N VAL A 46 7.28 -10.23 1.80
CA VAL A 46 8.37 -9.92 2.75
C VAL A 46 7.89 -9.90 4.20
N HIS A 47 6.59 -9.73 4.41
CA HIS A 47 5.95 -9.88 5.73
C HIS A 47 6.03 -11.31 6.30
N ARG A 48 6.19 -12.33 5.45
CA ARG A 48 6.30 -13.74 5.85
C ARG A 48 7.71 -14.15 6.24
N THR A 49 8.72 -13.44 5.74
CA THR A 49 10.14 -13.74 6.00
C THR A 49 10.60 -12.96 7.22
N PRO A 50 10.94 -13.60 8.36
CA PRO A 50 11.27 -12.89 9.59
C PRO A 50 12.43 -11.88 9.46
N SER A 51 13.46 -12.21 8.68
CA SER A 51 14.61 -11.33 8.43
C SER A 51 14.24 -10.09 7.63
N GLN A 52 13.45 -10.22 6.57
CA GLN A 52 13.00 -9.09 5.76
C GLN A 52 12.01 -8.23 6.56
N ARG A 53 11.08 -8.85 7.27
CA ARG A 53 10.15 -8.16 8.17
C ARG A 53 10.89 -7.31 9.21
N ALA A 54 11.93 -7.86 9.85
CA ALA A 54 12.72 -7.15 10.85
C ALA A 54 13.42 -5.91 10.28
N VAL A 55 13.79 -5.91 9.00
CA VAL A 55 14.39 -4.74 8.33
C VAL A 55 13.38 -3.59 8.28
N TYR A 56 12.17 -3.84 7.79
CA TYR A 56 11.17 -2.78 7.63
C TYR A 56 10.60 -2.31 8.97
N GLU A 57 10.45 -3.21 9.96
CA GLU A 57 10.07 -2.82 11.33
C GLU A 57 11.12 -1.92 11.98
N ARG A 58 12.42 -2.20 11.79
CA ARG A 58 13.51 -1.33 12.27
C ARG A 58 13.53 0.04 11.58
N LEU A 59 13.13 0.08 10.32
CA LEU A 59 12.98 1.32 9.56
C LEU A 59 11.70 2.08 9.90
N GLY A 60 10.81 1.52 10.75
CA GLY A 60 9.53 2.14 11.09
C GLY A 60 8.53 2.18 9.94
N LEU A 61 8.75 1.37 8.90
CA LEU A 61 7.95 1.38 7.68
C LEU A 61 6.63 0.66 7.89
N ARG A 62 5.53 1.31 7.45
CA ARG A 62 4.20 0.70 7.39
C ARG A 62 3.89 0.23 5.98
N MET A 63 3.36 -0.96 5.85
CA MET A 63 3.21 -1.60 4.55
C MET A 63 1.78 -2.02 4.27
N VAL A 64 1.32 -1.77 3.05
CA VAL A 64 0.05 -2.28 2.53
C VAL A 64 0.33 -3.13 1.29
N PHE A 65 0.14 -4.44 1.41
CA PHE A 65 0.22 -5.35 0.28
C PHE A 65 -1.09 -5.33 -0.50
N VAL A 66 -1.00 -4.93 -1.78
CA VAL A 66 -2.14 -4.79 -2.68
C VAL A 66 -2.19 -5.99 -3.60
N THR A 67 -3.17 -6.86 -3.40
CA THR A 67 -3.34 -8.05 -4.25
C THR A 67 -4.08 -7.66 -5.52
N MET A 68 -3.46 -7.93 -6.66
CA MET A 68 -4.09 -7.76 -7.97
C MET A 68 -5.24 -8.75 -8.12
N PRO A 69 -6.37 -8.33 -8.73
CA PRO A 69 -7.41 -9.27 -9.09
C PRO A 69 -6.91 -10.27 -10.13
N ALA A 70 -7.55 -11.45 -10.22
CA ALA A 70 -7.28 -12.40 -11.30
C ALA A 70 -7.52 -11.73 -12.67
N GLU A 71 -6.78 -12.17 -13.69
CA GLU A 71 -6.92 -11.66 -15.05
C GLU A 71 -8.40 -11.64 -15.50
N GLY A 72 -8.81 -10.53 -16.11
CA GLY A 72 -10.18 -10.33 -16.60
C GLY A 72 -11.17 -9.81 -15.56
N VAL A 73 -10.82 -9.75 -14.27
CA VAL A 73 -11.67 -9.16 -13.22
C VAL A 73 -11.27 -7.71 -12.97
N TRP A 74 -11.77 -6.80 -13.81
CA TRP A 74 -11.56 -5.37 -13.67
C TRP A 74 -12.73 -4.73 -12.93
N TYR A 75 -12.71 -4.72 -11.60
CA TYR A 75 -13.66 -3.88 -10.85
C TYR A 75 -13.14 -2.45 -10.80
N LEU A 76 -13.40 -1.70 -11.86
CA LEU A 76 -13.28 -0.25 -11.80
C LEU A 76 -14.63 0.31 -11.31
N ASN A 77 -14.86 0.30 -9.99
CA ASN A 77 -15.83 1.26 -9.44
C ASN A 77 -15.43 2.66 -9.90
N GLU A 78 -16.41 3.57 -10.03
CA GLU A 78 -16.20 5.00 -10.29
C GLU A 78 -15.03 5.52 -9.45
N SER A 79 -14.14 6.31 -10.07
CA SER A 79 -12.89 6.81 -9.48
C SER A 79 -13.08 7.41 -8.07
N GLU A 80 -14.24 8.03 -7.83
CA GLU A 80 -14.61 8.60 -6.53
C GLU A 80 -14.82 7.54 -5.43
N THR A 81 -15.50 6.44 -5.75
CA THR A 81 -15.69 5.33 -4.81
C THR A 81 -14.35 4.69 -4.42
N ARG A 82 -13.43 4.55 -5.39
CA ARG A 82 -12.08 4.03 -5.12
C ARG A 82 -11.30 4.96 -4.21
N ARG A 83 -11.32 6.26 -4.49
CA ARG A 83 -10.70 7.30 -3.67
C ARG A 83 -11.20 7.23 -2.22
N LYS A 84 -12.51 7.16 -2.01
CA LYS A 84 -13.12 7.05 -0.66
C LYS A 84 -12.64 5.80 0.08
N LYS A 85 -12.65 4.62 -0.57
CA LYS A 85 -12.21 3.36 0.05
C LYS A 85 -10.73 3.39 0.44
N TRP A 86 -9.85 3.87 -0.44
CA TRP A 86 -8.43 3.97 -0.12
C TRP A 86 -8.14 5.02 0.96
N ALA A 87 -8.88 6.12 0.99
CA ALA A 87 -8.80 7.07 2.09
C ALA A 87 -9.14 6.42 3.44
N GLU A 88 -10.15 5.53 3.48
CA GLU A 88 -10.49 4.77 4.68
C GLU A 88 -9.40 3.78 5.08
N VAL A 89 -8.77 3.08 4.12
CA VAL A 89 -7.63 2.20 4.39
C VAL A 89 -6.50 2.98 5.05
N LEU A 90 -6.08 4.09 4.45
CA LEU A 90 -5.02 4.94 5.00
C LEU A 90 -5.38 5.46 6.40
N LYS A 91 -6.64 5.86 6.63
CA LYS A 91 -7.12 6.26 7.97
C LYS A 91 -7.07 5.11 8.97
N LYS A 92 -7.44 3.88 8.59
CA LYS A 92 -7.36 2.70 9.47
C LYS A 92 -5.91 2.36 9.82
N CYS A 93 -5.00 2.40 8.84
CA CYS A 93 -3.57 2.19 9.07
C CYS A 93 -2.95 3.27 9.99
N ASN A 94 -3.50 4.49 10.01
CA ASN A 94 -3.07 5.54 10.92
C ASN A 94 -3.63 5.40 12.35
N LYS A 95 -4.80 4.77 12.51
CA LYS A 95 -5.40 4.53 13.84
C LYS A 95 -4.74 3.41 14.63
N HIS A 96 -4.03 2.52 13.94
CA HIS A 96 -3.40 1.33 14.49
C HIS A 96 -1.89 1.35 14.23
N PRO A 97 -1.14 2.28 14.87
CA PRO A 97 0.29 2.43 14.64
C PRO A 97 1.11 1.19 15.04
N GLU A 98 0.55 0.30 15.86
CA GLU A 98 1.14 -0.97 16.28
C GLU A 98 1.21 -2.01 15.14
N VAL A 99 0.41 -1.85 14.09
CA VAL A 99 0.37 -2.78 12.97
C VAL A 99 1.29 -2.28 11.85
N SER A 100 2.39 -2.99 11.63
CA SER A 100 3.38 -2.65 10.60
C SER A 100 2.98 -3.12 9.19
N ALA A 101 2.05 -4.08 9.07
CA ALA A 101 1.69 -4.65 7.77
C ALA A 101 0.19 -4.98 7.63
N TYR A 102 -0.37 -4.58 6.48
CA TYR A 102 -1.73 -4.87 6.06
C TYR A 102 -1.75 -5.55 4.69
N ARG A 103 -2.85 -6.25 4.39
CA ARG A 103 -3.18 -6.74 3.05
C ARG A 103 -4.57 -6.32 2.66
N CYS A 104 -4.75 -5.91 1.41
CA CYS A 104 -6.05 -5.72 0.79
C CYS A 104 -5.98 -6.10 -0.70
N ASP A 105 -7.12 -6.13 -1.37
CA ASP A 105 -7.16 -6.14 -2.83
C ASP A 105 -7.08 -4.73 -3.41
N LEU A 106 -6.97 -4.65 -4.74
CA LEU A 106 -6.92 -3.37 -5.48
C LEU A 106 -8.12 -2.43 -5.20
N ASN A 107 -9.26 -3.00 -4.79
CA ASN A 107 -10.47 -2.25 -4.44
C ASN A 107 -10.45 -1.76 -2.99
N ALA A 108 -9.30 -1.81 -2.31
CA ALA A 108 -9.19 -1.54 -0.88
C ALA A 108 -10.15 -2.39 -0.03
N SER A 109 -10.59 -3.52 -0.57
CA SER A 109 -11.51 -4.43 0.09
C SER A 109 -10.72 -5.52 0.81
N ARG A 110 -11.39 -6.18 1.79
CA ARG A 110 -10.79 -7.25 2.60
C ARG A 110 -9.49 -6.84 3.31
N LEU A 111 -9.42 -5.57 3.76
CA LEU A 111 -8.29 -5.09 4.55
C LEU A 111 -8.11 -5.97 5.79
N ARG A 112 -6.93 -6.57 5.93
CA ARG A 112 -6.57 -7.46 7.03
C ARG A 112 -5.19 -7.07 7.56
N SER A 113 -5.01 -6.99 8.87
CA SER A 113 -3.67 -6.94 9.46
C SER A 113 -2.98 -8.29 9.25
N LEU A 114 -1.70 -8.24 8.87
CA LEU A 114 -0.91 -9.46 8.69
C LEU A 114 -0.18 -9.85 9.97
N LEU A 115 -0.24 -8.98 10.99
CA LEU A 115 0.52 -8.99 12.23
C LEU A 115 -0.37 -8.54 13.38
#